data_AF-A0A2E2ECQ8-F1
#
_entry.id   AF-A0A2E2ECQ8-F1
#
_cell.length_a   1.000
_cell.length_b   1.000
_cell.length_c   1.000
_cell.angle_alpha   90.00
_cell.angle_beta   90.00
_cell.angle_gamma   90.00
#
_symmetry.space_group_name_H-M   'P 1'
#
loop_
_entity.id
_entity.type
_entity.pdbx_description
1 polymer ?
#
loop_
_entity_poly.entity_id
_entity_poly.type
_entity_poly.pdbx_seq_one_letter_code
_entity_poly.pdbx_strand_id
1 'polypeptide(L)'
;LSSSIFLEFFNESSLEFMEKFGKKYFWHYNDKVKIRDISQCQNIDRIIFTHEHLELLHQQGELFGFFQLFSDYFHKVMIEVQLNWNTELISSLVDMFQIPLFSFEISHEVEKSYQNPDYELISNILNNLSDQLN
;
A
#
# COMPACT_ATOMS: atom_id res chain seq x y z
N LEU A 1 -9.99 -24.83 -9.45
CA LEU A 1 -9.27 -23.62 -8.99
C LEU A 1 -10.21 -22.86 -8.07
N SER A 2 -10.10 -23.02 -6.75
CA SER A 2 -10.82 -22.13 -5.83
C SER A 2 -10.12 -20.77 -5.91
N SER A 3 -10.71 -19.81 -6.62
CA SER A 3 -10.20 -18.45 -6.61
C SER A 3 -10.26 -17.92 -5.18
N SER A 4 -9.09 -17.61 -4.62
CA SER A 4 -9.02 -16.83 -3.38
C SER A 4 -9.59 -15.46 -3.68
N ILE A 5 -10.81 -15.20 -3.21
CA ILE A 5 -11.43 -13.88 -3.32
C ILE A 5 -10.86 -13.03 -2.20
N PHE A 6 -10.19 -11.95 -2.56
CA PHE A 6 -9.73 -10.92 -1.63
C PHE A 6 -10.74 -9.78 -1.61
N LEU A 7 -11.00 -9.24 -0.43
CA LEU A 7 -11.78 -8.02 -0.27
C LEU A 7 -10.81 -6.86 -0.11
N GLU A 8 -10.97 -5.85 -0.93
CA GLU A 8 -10.20 -4.62 -0.83
C GLU A 8 -11.19 -3.46 -0.79
N PHE A 9 -11.00 -2.60 0.21
CA PHE A 9 -11.90 -1.49 0.45
C PHE A 9 -11.18 -0.18 0.19
N PHE A 10 -11.59 0.46 -0.90
CA PHE A 10 -11.24 1.83 -1.24
C PHE A 10 -12.25 2.78 -0.56
N ASN A 11 -11.79 3.96 -0.10
CA ASN A 11 -12.56 5.03 0.58
C ASN A 11 -12.81 4.87 2.09
N GLU A 12 -13.49 5.89 2.65
CA GLU A 12 -13.86 6.09 4.07
C GLU A 12 -14.94 5.12 4.58
N SER A 13 -14.81 3.83 4.28
CA SER A 13 -15.60 2.81 4.99
C SER A 13 -15.05 2.67 6.41
N SER A 14 -15.95 2.63 7.41
CA SER A 14 -15.50 2.42 8.78
C SER A 14 -14.94 1.01 8.96
N LEU A 15 -13.89 0.88 9.79
CA LEU A 15 -13.32 -0.42 10.15
C LEU A 15 -14.40 -1.40 10.64
N GLU A 16 -15.36 -0.92 11.44
CA GLU A 16 -16.49 -1.72 11.92
C GLU A 16 -17.35 -2.28 10.78
N PHE A 17 -17.56 -1.51 9.71
CA PHE A 17 -18.31 -1.99 8.56
C PHE A 17 -17.56 -3.11 7.83
N MET A 18 -16.26 -2.96 7.63
CA MET A 18 -15.43 -3.94 6.94
C MET A 18 -15.30 -5.25 7.74
N GLU A 19 -15.19 -5.17 9.07
CA GLU A 19 -15.17 -6.35 9.94
C GLU A 19 -16.45 -7.20 9.85
N LYS A 20 -17.60 -6.62 9.51
CA LYS A 20 -18.89 -7.35 9.38
C LYS A 20 -18.88 -8.39 8.26
N PHE A 21 -17.97 -8.29 7.30
CA PHE A 21 -17.85 -9.28 6.22
C PHE A 21 -17.27 -10.60 6.72
N GLY A 22 -16.63 -10.63 7.91
CA GLY A 22 -16.09 -11.85 8.52
C GLY A 22 -15.03 -12.55 7.67
N LYS A 23 -14.38 -11.81 6.78
CA LYS A 23 -13.33 -12.28 5.87
C LYS A 23 -12.15 -11.33 5.93
N LYS A 24 -10.97 -11.88 5.72
CA LYS A 24 -9.75 -11.09 5.57
C LYS A 24 -9.88 -10.04 4.46
N TYR A 25 -9.41 -8.83 4.71
CA TYR A 25 -9.45 -7.73 3.75
C TYR A 25 -8.19 -6.89 3.76
N PHE A 26 -8.00 -6.17 2.66
CA PHE A 26 -6.99 -5.14 2.49
C PHE A 26 -7.62 -3.78 2.75
N TRP A 27 -6.92 -2.96 3.53
CA TRP A 27 -7.40 -1.66 3.95
C TRP A 27 -6.42 -0.58 3.54
N HIS A 28 -6.94 0.44 2.87
CA HIS A 28 -6.21 1.65 2.54
C HIS A 28 -6.17 2.59 3.74
N TYR A 29 -4.96 2.93 4.18
CA TYR A 29 -4.78 3.84 5.30
C TYR A 29 -5.42 5.20 5.00
N ASN A 30 -6.11 5.75 6.00
CA ASN A 30 -6.55 7.14 6.00
C ASN A 30 -6.32 7.76 7.38
N ASP A 31 -6.04 9.06 7.40
CA ASP A 31 -5.73 9.84 8.60
C ASP A 31 -6.94 10.07 9.53
N LYS A 32 -8.16 9.85 9.03
CA LYS A 32 -9.40 9.97 9.81
C LYS A 32 -9.60 8.83 10.80
N VAL A 33 -8.97 7.67 10.55
CA VAL A 33 -9.06 6.48 11.40
C VAL A 33 -7.97 6.52 12.48
N LYS A 34 -8.37 6.37 13.74
CA LYS A 34 -7.40 6.31 14.84
C LYS A 34 -6.72 4.95 14.84
N ILE A 35 -5.39 4.94 15.01
CA ILE A 35 -4.59 3.71 15.06
C ILE A 35 -5.09 2.73 16.14
N ARG A 36 -5.61 3.24 17.27
CA ARG A 36 -6.19 2.38 18.31
C ARG A 36 -7.37 1.55 17.79
N ASP A 37 -8.12 2.06 16.82
CA ASP A 37 -9.32 1.39 16.29
C ASP A 37 -8.89 0.25 15.34
N ILE A 38 -7.72 0.38 14.70
CA ILE A 38 -7.05 -0.69 13.92
C ILE A 38 -6.69 -1.87 14.83
N SER A 39 -6.27 -1.60 16.08
CA SER A 39 -5.95 -2.65 17.08
C SER A 39 -7.09 -3.60 17.39
N GLN A 40 -8.32 -3.16 17.15
CA GLN A 40 -9.54 -3.92 17.44
C GLN A 40 -9.98 -4.79 16.25
N CYS A 41 -9.43 -4.54 15.06
CA CYS A 41 -9.72 -5.31 13.85
C CYS A 41 -9.01 -6.66 13.87
N GLN A 42 -9.75 -7.70 13.51
CA GLN A 42 -9.22 -9.07 13.48
C GLN A 42 -8.99 -9.56 12.05
N ASN A 43 -9.63 -8.90 11.08
CA ASN A 43 -9.67 -9.37 9.70
C ASN A 43 -8.82 -8.51 8.75
N ILE A 44 -8.07 -7.52 9.25
CA ILE A 44 -7.09 -6.82 8.41
C ILE A 44 -5.93 -7.77 8.12
N ASP A 45 -5.73 -8.07 6.84
CA ASP A 45 -4.60 -8.86 6.36
C ASP A 45 -3.48 -7.97 5.83
N ARG A 46 -3.86 -6.82 5.26
CA ARG A 46 -2.94 -5.86 4.65
C ARG A 46 -3.35 -4.42 4.91
N ILE A 47 -2.37 -3.58 5.22
CA ILE A 47 -2.52 -2.11 5.24
C ILE A 47 -1.76 -1.55 4.04
N ILE A 48 -2.46 -0.78 3.21
CA ILE A 48 -1.92 -0.16 2.01
C ILE A 48 -1.73 1.33 2.30
N PHE A 49 -0.51 1.81 2.15
CA PHE A 49 -0.18 3.24 2.21
C PHE A 49 0.07 3.77 0.80
N THR A 50 -0.48 4.92 0.46
CA THR A 50 -0.18 5.58 -0.80
C THR A 50 1.19 6.26 -0.74
N HIS A 51 1.93 6.23 -1.85
CA HIS A 51 3.23 6.88 -1.95
C HIS A 51 3.15 8.38 -1.61
N GLU A 52 2.12 9.06 -2.10
CA GLU A 52 1.91 10.51 -1.87
C GLU A 52 1.83 10.86 -0.39
N HIS A 53 1.19 10.02 0.42
CA HIS A 53 1.12 10.23 1.86
C HIS A 53 2.48 10.02 2.54
N LEU A 54 3.20 8.96 2.17
CA LEU A 54 4.52 8.66 2.72
C LEU A 54 5.56 9.70 2.31
N GLU A 55 5.47 10.21 1.08
CA GLU A 55 6.30 11.30 0.56
C GLU A 55 6.12 12.57 1.39
N LEU A 56 4.87 12.94 1.70
CA LEU A 56 4.58 14.09 2.55
C LEU A 56 5.22 13.93 3.95
N LEU A 57 5.06 12.75 4.56
CA LEU A 57 5.68 12.44 5.86
C LEU A 57 7.21 12.43 5.78
N HIS A 58 7.78 11.97 4.65
CA HIS A 58 9.22 11.98 4.42
C HIS A 58 9.75 13.42 4.37
N GLN A 59 9.11 14.28 3.59
CA GLN A 59 9.47 15.70 3.45
C GLN A 59 9.35 16.47 4.77
N GLN A 60 8.43 16.04 5.65
CA GLN A 60 8.25 16.60 6.99
C GLN A 60 9.23 16.03 8.03
N GLY A 61 9.98 14.98 7.69
CA GLY A 61 10.87 14.28 8.63
C GLY A 61 10.12 13.40 9.65
N GLU A 62 8.85 13.08 9.39
CA GLU A 62 7.95 12.35 10.30
C GLU A 62 7.77 10.87 9.92
N LEU A 63 8.25 10.44 8.75
CA LEU A 63 8.08 9.08 8.23
C LEU A 63 8.48 7.98 9.22
N PHE A 64 9.59 8.15 9.92
CA PHE A 64 10.05 7.19 10.91
C PHE A 64 9.11 7.08 12.11
N GLY A 65 8.70 8.22 12.68
CA GLY A 65 7.74 8.26 13.77
C GLY A 65 6.41 7.65 13.37
N PHE A 66 5.97 7.90 12.13
CA PHE A 66 4.77 7.30 11.57
C PHE A 66 4.83 5.76 11.55
N PHE A 67 5.87 5.17 10.95
CA PHE A 67 5.99 3.71 10.92
C PHE A 67 6.19 3.08 12.30
N GLN A 68 6.79 3.80 13.26
CA GLN A 68 6.85 3.32 14.65
C GLN A 68 5.46 3.11 15.25
N LEU A 69 4.45 3.90 14.86
CA LEU A 69 3.07 3.69 15.30
C LEU A 69 2.48 2.35 14.84
N PHE A 70 3.04 1.79 13.77
CA PHE A 70 2.64 0.51 13.17
C PHE A 70 3.58 -0.65 13.50
N SER A 71 4.67 -0.42 14.25
CA SER A 71 5.69 -1.43 14.55
C SER A 71 5.11 -2.72 15.16
N ASP A 72 4.19 -2.59 16.13
CA ASP A 72 3.51 -3.72 16.78
C ASP A 72 2.61 -4.53 15.81
N TYR A 73 2.28 -3.96 14.65
CA TYR A 73 1.41 -4.54 13.63
C TYR A 73 2.18 -5.20 12.49
N PHE A 74 3.44 -4.84 12.25
CA PHE A 74 4.24 -5.40 11.16
C PHE A 74 4.39 -6.93 11.24
N HIS A 75 4.27 -7.51 12.44
CA HIS A 75 4.28 -8.97 12.61
C HIS A 75 2.93 -9.65 12.36
N LYS A 76 1.84 -8.88 12.31
CA LYS A 76 0.46 -9.40 12.20
C LYS A 76 -0.17 -9.11 10.84
N VAL A 77 0.25 -8.01 10.21
CA VAL A 77 -0.37 -7.44 9.02
C VAL A 77 0.71 -7.14 8.00
N MET A 78 0.44 -7.47 6.74
CA MET A 78 1.32 -7.13 5.64
C MET A 78 1.22 -5.63 5.36
N ILE A 79 2.37 -4.96 5.27
CA ILE A 79 2.41 -3.58 4.81
C ILE A 79 2.67 -3.57 3.31
N GLU A 80 1.88 -2.79 2.60
CA GLU A 80 2.05 -2.52 1.19
C GLU A 80 2.15 -1.03 0.96
N VAL A 81 3.01 -0.64 0.03
CA VAL A 81 3.07 0.73 -0.48
C VAL A 81 2.59 0.74 -1.92
N GLN A 82 1.51 1.47 -2.17
CA GLN A 82 0.98 1.72 -3.50
C GLN A 82 1.72 2.89 -4.12
N LEU A 83 2.50 2.60 -5.16
CA LEU A 83 3.31 3.54 -5.92
C LEU A 83 2.53 4.06 -7.15
N ASN A 84 2.89 5.26 -7.60
CA ASN A 84 2.48 5.78 -8.90
C ASN A 84 3.53 5.41 -9.95
N TRP A 85 3.16 5.36 -11.23
CA TRP A 85 4.08 4.92 -12.29
C TRP A 85 5.22 5.91 -12.57
N ASN A 86 5.07 7.15 -12.11
CA ASN A 86 5.99 8.27 -12.33
C ASN A 86 6.71 8.74 -11.06
N THR A 87 6.52 8.07 -9.93
CA THR A 87 7.16 8.48 -8.66
C THR A 87 8.50 7.79 -8.45
N GLU A 88 9.49 8.55 -7.99
CA GLU A 88 10.74 8.00 -7.48
C GLU A 88 10.50 7.34 -6.12
N LEU A 89 11.12 6.18 -5.89
CA LEU A 89 10.97 5.47 -4.64
C LEU A 89 11.77 6.14 -3.51
N ILE A 90 11.11 6.39 -2.39
CA ILE A 90 11.79 6.83 -1.15
C ILE A 90 12.70 5.68 -0.66
N SER A 91 14.02 5.86 -0.78
CA SER A 91 15.02 4.81 -0.43
C SER A 91 14.85 4.25 0.99
N SER A 92 14.50 5.11 1.95
CA SER A 92 14.29 4.68 3.35
C SER A 92 13.16 3.64 3.51
N LEU A 93 12.17 3.58 2.60
CA LEU A 93 11.15 2.52 2.59
C LEU A 93 11.76 1.13 2.40
N VAL A 94 12.83 1.04 1.62
CA VAL A 94 13.53 -0.21 1.32
C VAL A 94 14.55 -0.49 2.41
N ASP A 95 15.46 0.46 2.63
CA ASP A 95 16.66 0.23 3.44
C ASP A 95 16.34 0.14 4.94
N MET A 96 15.40 0.95 5.42
CA MET A 96 15.11 1.07 6.86
C MET A 96 13.85 0.31 7.26
N PHE A 97 12.76 0.47 6.51
CA PHE A 97 11.46 -0.09 6.87
C PHE A 97 11.22 -1.49 6.29
N GLN A 98 12.06 -1.93 5.34
CA GLN A 98 11.97 -3.26 4.72
C GLN A 98 10.56 -3.58 4.22
N ILE A 99 9.94 -2.62 3.52
CA ILE A 99 8.58 -2.79 3.00
C ILE A 99 8.53 -4.04 2.11
N PRO A 100 7.66 -5.02 2.42
CA PRO A 100 7.68 -6.32 1.75
C PRO A 100 6.99 -6.32 0.40
N LEU A 101 6.17 -5.31 0.11
CA LEU A 101 5.35 -5.26 -1.09
C LEU A 101 5.17 -3.84 -1.61
N PHE A 102 5.46 -3.67 -2.89
CA PHE A 102 5.10 -2.48 -3.67
C PHE A 102 4.03 -2.88 -4.69
N SER A 103 3.01 -2.06 -4.83
CA SER A 103 1.94 -2.25 -5.81
C SER A 103 1.77 -1.02 -6.68
N PHE A 104 1.13 -1.23 -7.83
CA PHE A 104 0.81 -0.18 -8.79
C PHE A 104 -0.63 -0.37 -9.25
N GLU A 105 -1.39 0.73 -9.31
CA GLU A 105 -2.70 0.72 -9.95
C GLU A 105 -2.56 1.01 -11.44
N ILE A 106 -3.18 0.21 -12.30
CA ILE A 106 -3.19 0.47 -13.73
C ILE A 106 -3.97 1.77 -13.98
N SER A 107 -3.29 2.76 -14.54
CA SER A 107 -3.82 4.10 -14.78
C SER A 107 -3.55 4.54 -16.22
N HIS A 108 -4.10 5.70 -16.58
CA HIS A 108 -3.86 6.35 -17.87
C HIS A 108 -2.36 6.62 -18.18
N GLU A 109 -1.48 6.59 -17.16
CA GLU A 109 -0.04 6.76 -17.32
C GLU A 109 0.62 5.58 -18.04
N VAL A 110 0.01 4.40 -17.95
CA VAL A 110 0.52 3.15 -18.53
C VAL A 110 -0.49 2.46 -19.44
N GLU A 111 -1.57 3.14 -19.82
CA GLU A 111 -2.55 2.62 -20.77
C GLU A 111 -2.33 3.19 -22.18
N LYS A 112 -2.38 2.33 -23.20
CA LYS A 112 -2.47 2.78 -24.61
C LYS A 112 -3.87 3.29 -24.94
N SER A 113 -4.86 2.66 -24.32
CA SER A 113 -6.29 2.94 -24.41
C SER A 113 -6.98 2.35 -23.19
N TYR A 114 -8.24 2.72 -22.94
CA TYR A 114 -9.03 2.23 -21.80
C TYR A 114 -8.93 0.70 -21.62
N GLN A 115 -8.51 0.25 -20.43
CA GLN A 115 -8.31 -1.16 -20.07
C GLN A 115 -7.29 -1.91 -20.94
N ASN A 116 -6.39 -1.19 -21.61
CA ASN A 116 -5.35 -1.77 -22.46
C ASN A 116 -3.97 -1.25 -22.03
N PRO A 117 -3.30 -1.96 -21.10
CA PRO A 117 -1.99 -1.57 -20.60
C PRO A 117 -0.92 -1.63 -21.69
N ASP A 118 0.02 -0.69 -21.64
CA ASP A 118 1.28 -0.74 -22.36
C ASP A 118 2.27 -1.63 -21.60
N TYR A 119 2.23 -2.93 -21.89
CA TYR A 119 3.12 -3.91 -21.25
C TYR A 119 4.61 -3.64 -21.47
N GLU A 120 5.00 -2.99 -22.58
CA GLU A 120 6.40 -2.65 -22.84
C GLU A 120 6.86 -1.53 -21.90
N LEU A 121 6.06 -0.47 -21.78
CA LEU A 121 6.29 0.62 -20.83
C LEU A 121 6.33 0.10 -19.39
N ILE A 122 5.33 -0.71 -18.99
CA ILE A 122 5.26 -1.30 -17.65
C ILE A 122 6.51 -2.13 -17.37
N SER A 123 6.92 -3.00 -18.30
CA SER A 123 8.12 -3.82 -18.11
C SER A 123 9.38 -2.98 -17.94
N ASN A 124 9.52 -1.90 -18.71
CA ASN A 124 10.68 -1.01 -18.61
C ASN A 124 10.72 -0.31 -17.24
N ILE A 125 9.59 0.20 -16.76
CA ILE A 125 9.49 0.85 -15.44
C ILE A 125 9.82 -0.15 -14.33
N LEU A 126 9.22 -1.34 -14.36
CA LEU A 126 9.44 -2.38 -13.34
C LEU A 126 10.90 -2.87 -13.32
N ASN A 127 11.56 -2.98 -14.48
CA ASN A 127 12.97 -3.32 -14.54
C ASN A 127 13.84 -2.23 -13.89
N ASN A 128 13.59 -0.96 -14.19
CA ASN A 128 14.32 0.15 -13.57
C ASN A 128 14.14 0.18 -12.05
N LEU A 129 12.93 -0.08 -11.56
CA LEU A 129 12.65 -0.19 -10.13
C LEU A 129 13.37 -1.38 -9.49
N SER A 130 13.39 -2.53 -10.17
CA SER A 130 14.13 -3.69 -9.71
C SER A 130 15.63 -3.41 -9.59
N ASP A 131 16.20 -2.59 -10.47
CA ASP A 131 17.60 -2.17 -10.39
C ASP A 131 17.87 -1.21 -9.24
N GLN A 132 16.87 -0.42 -8.81
CA GLN A 132 16.96 0.45 -7.62
C GLN A 132 16.85 -0.31 -6.30
N LEU A 133 16.23 -1.49 -6.31
CA LEU A 133 15.99 -2.34 -5.14
C LEU A 133 17.14 -3.34 -4.87
N ASN A 134 18.08 -3.53 -5.81
CA ASN A 134 19.22 -4.43 -5.70
C ASN A 134 20.53 -3.68 -5.44
#